data_AF-A6TJJ7-F1
#
_entry.id   AF-A6TJJ7-F1
#
_cell.length_a   1.000
_cell.length_b   1.000
_cell.length_c   1.000
_cell.angle_alpha   90.00
_cell.angle_beta   90.00
_cell.angle_gamma   90.00
#
_symmetry.space_group_name_H-M   'P 1'
#
loop_
_entity.id
_entity.type
_entity.pdbx_description
1 polymer ?
#
loop_
_entity_poly.entity_id
_entity_poly.type
_entity_poly.pdbx_seq_one_letter_code
_entity_poly.pdbx_strand_id
1 'polypeptide(L)' 'MPRTAREKNKSGIYHVMIRGANRQEIFHDEQDCLRFLEILEIYKVKTEIKIYDCCLMNNQANNRDGSFD' A
#
# COMPACT_ATOMS: atom_id res chain seq x y z
N MET A 1 17.34 -2.96 15.30
CA MET A 1 17.32 -4.43 15.24
C MET A 1 17.26 -4.85 13.78
N PRO A 2 18.09 -5.80 13.33
CA PRO A 2 17.99 -6.33 11.97
C PRO A 2 16.61 -6.98 11.77
N ARG A 3 15.97 -6.72 10.64
CA ARG A 3 14.72 -7.42 10.30
C ARG A 3 15.05 -8.88 10.00
N THR A 4 14.41 -9.80 10.70
CA THR A 4 14.45 -11.23 10.38
C THR A 4 13.82 -11.46 9.00
N ALA A 5 14.38 -12.39 8.23
CA ALA A 5 13.79 -12.79 6.96
C ALA A 5 12.37 -13.33 7.17
N ARG A 6 11.46 -13.04 6.24
CA ARG A 6 10.07 -13.51 6.31
C ARG A 6 10.04 -15.01 6.03
N GLU A 7 9.49 -15.79 6.95
CA GLU A 7 9.29 -17.23 6.73
C GLU A 7 8.22 -17.45 5.66
N LYS A 8 8.47 -18.43 4.76
CA LYS A 8 7.50 -18.80 3.74
C LYS A 8 6.36 -19.57 4.39
N ASN A 9 5.13 -19.10 4.20
CA ASN A 9 3.93 -19.82 4.65
C ASN A 9 3.59 -20.94 3.66
N LYS A 10 3.22 -22.13 4.19
CA LYS A 10 2.77 -23.28 3.41
C LYS A 10 1.53 -22.99 2.55
N SER A 11 0.66 -22.09 3.00
CA SER A 11 -0.54 -21.71 2.23
C SER A 11 -0.25 -20.83 1.02
N GLY A 12 0.93 -20.18 0.97
CA GLY A 12 1.26 -19.22 -0.09
C GLY A 12 0.41 -17.94 -0.09
N ILE A 13 -0.46 -17.75 0.90
CA ILE A 13 -1.31 -16.56 1.03
C ILE A 13 -0.60 -15.56 1.95
N TYR A 14 -0.48 -14.32 1.49
CA TYR A 14 0.20 -13.25 2.21
C TYR A 14 -0.65 -11.98 2.22
N HIS A 15 -0.72 -11.34 3.39
CA HIS A 15 -1.16 -9.95 3.49
C HIS A 15 0.05 -9.03 3.24
N VAL A 16 -0.04 -8.21 2.19
CA VAL A 16 0.99 -7.26 1.78
C VAL A 16 0.49 -5.86 2.11
N MET A 17 1.28 -5.11 2.90
CA MET A 17 1.00 -3.72 3.23
C MET A 17 2.04 -2.83 2.57
N ILE A 18 1.58 -1.76 1.92
CA ILE A 18 2.42 -0.74 1.30
C ILE A 18 2.21 0.55 2.09
N ARG A 19 3.31 1.22 2.44
CA ARG A 19 3.29 2.49 3.18
C ARG A 19 4.40 3.40 2.69
N GLY A 20 4.13 4.69 2.58
CA GLY A 20 5.12 5.68 2.22
C GLY A 20 6.27 5.72 3.22
N ALA A 21 7.45 6.10 2.75
CA ALA A 21 8.60 6.37 3.61
C ALA A 21 8.20 7.42 4.65
N ASN A 22 8.67 7.28 5.90
CA ASN A 22 8.31 8.17 6.99
C ASN A 22 6.80 8.39 7.19
N ARG A 23 5.97 7.40 6.82
CA ARG A 23 4.50 7.46 6.92
C ARG A 23 3.88 8.55 6.03
N GLN A 24 4.59 8.99 5.00
CA GLN A 24 4.05 9.91 4.02
C GLN A 24 2.88 9.27 3.27
N GLU A 25 1.98 10.14 2.82
CA GLU A 25 0.87 9.79 1.95
C GLU A 25 1.43 9.30 0.61
N ILE A 26 0.87 8.20 0.10
CA ILE A 26 1.25 7.64 -1.21
C ILE A 26 0.30 8.17 -2.29
N PHE A 27 -0.96 8.32 -1.94
CA PHE A 27 -2.04 8.70 -2.86
C PHE A 27 -2.52 10.10 -2.50
N HIS A 28 -2.20 11.11 -3.30
CA HIS A 28 -2.57 12.49 -2.99
C HIS A 28 -3.93 12.86 -3.60
N ASP A 29 -4.31 12.15 -4.66
CA ASP A 29 -5.58 12.32 -5.35
C ASP A 29 -6.16 10.98 -5.85
N GLU A 30 -7.33 11.05 -6.47
CA GLU A 30 -8.01 9.89 -7.05
C GLU A 30 -7.23 9.32 -8.25
N GLN A 31 -6.52 10.17 -9.00
CA GLN A 31 -5.73 9.76 -10.16
C GLN A 31 -4.57 8.84 -9.75
N ASP A 32 -3.89 9.13 -8.64
CA ASP A 32 -2.86 8.27 -8.07
C ASP A 32 -3.41 6.87 -7.71
N CYS A 33 -4.62 6.84 -7.13
CA CYS A 33 -5.30 5.59 -6.76
C CYS A 33 -5.63 4.75 -7.99
N LEU A 34 -6.23 5.37 -9.02
CA LEU A 34 -6.57 4.72 -10.28
C LEU A 34 -5.32 4.18 -10.97
N ARG A 35 -4.25 5.00 -11.05
CA ARG A 35 -2.99 4.61 -11.65
C ARG A 35 -2.38 3.40 -10.95
N PHE A 36 -2.46 3.35 -9.62
CA PHE A 36 -1.99 2.20 -8.85
C PHE A 36 -2.78 0.93 -9.15
N LEU A 37 -4.11 1.01 -9.25
CA LEU A 37 -4.96 -0.13 -9.59
C LEU A 37 -4.69 -0.63 -11.01
N GLU A 38 -4.48 0.26 -11.98
CA GLU A 38 -4.08 -0.13 -13.34
C GLU A 38 -2.76 -0.90 -13.36
N ILE A 39 -1.75 -0.41 -12.64
CA ILE A 39 -0.46 -1.08 -12.51
C ILE A 39 -0.66 -2.45 -11.86
N LEU A 40 -1.45 -2.52 -10.78
CA LEU A 40 -1.74 -3.76 -10.08
C LEU A 40 -2.38 -4.80 -11.02
N GLU A 41 -3.32 -4.40 -11.86
CA GLU A 41 -3.97 -5.29 -12.83
C GLU A 41 -2.99 -5.77 -13.92
N ILE A 42 -2.14 -4.88 -14.45
CA ILE A 42 -1.10 -5.25 -15.43
C ILE A 42 -0.17 -6.33 -14.83
N TYR A 43 0.27 -6.15 -13.59
CA TYR A 43 1.18 -7.10 -12.94
C TYR A 43 0.47 -8.37 -12.50
N LYS A 44 -0.79 -8.30 -12.11
CA LYS A 44 -1.62 -9.49 -11.83
C LYS A 44 -1.68 -10.43 -13.03
N VAL A 45 -1.89 -9.88 -14.23
CA VAL A 45 -1.87 -10.67 -15.48
C VAL A 45 -0.46 -11.21 -15.78
N LYS A 46 0.59 -10.40 -15.60
CA LYS A 46 1.97 -10.80 -15.91
C LYS A 46 2.58 -11.83 -14.94
N THR A 47 2.12 -11.86 -13.69
CA THR A 47 2.72 -12.67 -12.61
C THR A 47 1.83 -13.80 -12.12
N GLU A 48 0.63 -13.93 -12.70
CA GLU A 48 -0.36 -14.97 -12.36
C GLU A 48 -0.74 -15.01 -10.87
N ILE A 49 -0.59 -13.87 -10.17
CA ILE A 49 -0.98 -13.76 -8.76
C ILE A 49 -2.50 -13.66 -8.61
N LYS A 50 -3.00 -14.22 -7.51
CA LYS A 50 -4.39 -14.05 -7.09
C LYS A 50 -4.47 -13.00 -5.99
N ILE A 51 -5.28 -11.97 -6.21
CA ILE A 51 -5.58 -10.93 -5.22
C ILE A 51 -6.97 -11.24 -4.67
N TYR A 52 -7.04 -11.54 -3.38
CA TYR A 52 -8.32 -11.86 -2.72
C TYR A 52 -9.07 -10.60 -2.29
N ASP A 53 -8.35 -9.61 -1.79
CA ASP A 53 -8.90 -8.32 -1.37
C ASP A 53 -7.79 -7.25 -1.47
N CYS A 54 -8.18 -5.99 -1.67
CA CYS A 54 -7.29 -4.84 -1.77
C CYS A 54 -7.98 -3.61 -1.18
N CYS A 55 -7.40 -3.03 -0.14
CA CYS A 55 -7.87 -1.79 0.45
C CYS A 55 -6.83 -0.68 0.24
N LEU A 56 -7.23 0.41 -0.40
CA LEU A 56 -6.43 1.63 -0.48
C LEU A 56 -6.81 2.53 0.69
N MET A 57 -5.87 2.72 1.61
CA MET A 57 -6.06 3.59 2.76
C MET A 57 -5.26 4.86 2.56
N ASN A 58 -5.95 5.99 2.62
CA ASN A 58 -5.27 7.26 2.66
C ASN A 58 -4.72 7.49 4.07
N ASN A 59 -3.43 7.80 4.19
CA ASN A 59 -2.86 8.17 5.47
C ASN A 59 -3.25 9.64 5.72
N GLN A 60 -4.47 9.88 6.18
CA GLN A 60 -4.88 11.18 6.71
C GLN A 60 -4.00 11.49 7.93
N ALA A 61 -2.82 12.05 7.67
CA ALA A 61 -2.09 12.83 8.64
C ALA A 61 -2.86 14.14 8.75
N ASN A 62 -3.90 14.18 9.59
CA ASN A 62 -4.42 15.42 10.13
C ASN A 62 -3.29 16.05 10.97
N ASN A 63 -2.35 16.73 10.31
CA ASN A 63 -1.64 17.84 10.91
C ASN A 63 -2.51 19.08 10.70
N ARG A 64 -3.59 19.19 11.47
CA ARG A 64 -4.15 20.50 11.82
C ARG A 64 -3.59 20.84 13.19
N ASP A 65 -2.36 21.29 13.23
CA ASP A 65 -1.87 22.13 14.33
C ASP A 65 -0.99 23.20 13.70
N GLY A 66 -1.48 24.45 13.73
CA GLY A 66 -0.73 25.59 13.19
C GLY A 66 -1.52 26.83 12.76
N SER A 67 -2.72 27.11 13.30
CA SER A 67 -3.14 28.51 13.45
C SER A 67 -2.84 28.93 14.88
N PHE A 68 -1.72 29.64 15.03
CA PHE A 68 -1.52 30.57 16.13
C PHE A 68 -2.51 31.70 15.87
N ASP A 69 -3.63 31.70 16.61
CA ASP A 69 -4.38 32.85 17.12
C ASP A 69 -5.48 32.33 18.07
#